data_AF-A0A928CHY1-F1
#
_entry.id   AF-A0A928CHY1-F1
#
_cell.length_a   1.000
_cell.length_b   1.000
_cell.length_c   1.000
_cell.angle_alpha   90.00
_cell.angle_beta   90.00
_cell.angle_gamma   90.00
#
_symmetry.space_group_name_H-M   'P 1'
#
loop_
_entity.id
_entity.type
_entity.pdbx_description
1 polymer ?
#
loop_
_entity_poly.entity_id
_entity_poly.type
_entity_poly.pdbx_seq_one_letter_code
_entity_poly.pdbx_strand_id
1 'polypeptide(L)'
;ILEVGYDPRAKNRLDELQERQSVLLRELDELDLDIKHLEEQKKVRRTLPHDKEEMLINFTARKKEIVSESDEMSKEIQEIQEHLKELKVIGKISASGTVYAGVKIYVRDVKEEIRTDVKQVTFYYENGFVRHGKYESPSPEDAKRVPDGYTAD
;
A
#
# COMPACT_ATOMS: atom_id res chain seq x y z
N ILE A 1 -3.51 19.74 8.16
CA ILE A 1 -3.52 18.26 8.20
C ILE A 1 -2.33 17.85 9.06
N LEU A 2 -2.52 16.96 10.03
CA LEU A 2 -1.46 16.47 10.92
C LEU A 2 -1.31 14.96 10.71
N GLU A 3 -0.09 14.48 10.48
CA GLU A 3 0.18 13.08 10.15
C GLU A 3 1.34 12.56 11.02
N VAL A 4 1.14 11.45 11.74
CA VAL A 4 2.20 10.82 12.57
C VAL A 4 2.13 9.29 12.55
N GLY A 5 3.24 8.63 12.90
CA GLY A 5 3.33 7.17 12.97
C GLY A 5 3.35 6.52 11.59
N TYR A 6 3.94 7.20 10.62
CA TYR A 6 3.89 6.83 9.21
C TYR A 6 5.31 6.74 8.65
N ASP A 7 5.64 5.67 7.94
CA ASP A 7 6.86 5.58 7.13
C ASP A 7 6.53 6.02 5.68
N PRO A 8 6.94 7.25 5.27
CA PRO A 8 6.65 7.75 3.94
C PRO A 8 7.39 6.98 2.84
N ARG A 9 8.56 6.38 3.12
CA ARG A 9 9.31 5.60 2.13
C ARG A 9 8.63 4.27 1.88
N ALA A 10 8.28 3.55 2.94
CA ALA A 10 7.60 2.27 2.85
C ALA A 10 6.23 2.39 2.16
N LYS A 11 5.45 3.46 2.44
CA LYS A 11 4.20 3.70 1.69
C LYS A 11 4.46 4.00 0.22
N ASN A 12 5.34 4.95 -0.10
CA ASN A 12 5.59 5.29 -1.49
C ASN A 12 6.05 4.07 -2.28
N ARG A 13 6.85 3.19 -1.65
CA ARG A 13 7.25 1.92 -2.23
C ARG A 13 6.08 0.95 -2.42
N LEU A 14 5.20 0.85 -1.43
CA LEU A 14 3.98 0.04 -1.52
C LEU A 14 3.04 0.53 -2.63
N ASP A 15 2.82 1.84 -2.73
CA ASP A 15 2.00 2.45 -3.77
C ASP A 15 2.61 2.20 -5.17
N GLU A 16 3.93 2.34 -5.32
CA GLU A 16 4.67 2.04 -6.56
C GLU A 16 4.53 0.56 -6.97
N LEU A 17 4.69 -0.37 -6.02
CA LEU A 17 4.55 -1.81 -6.27
C LEU A 17 3.11 -2.17 -6.66
N GLN A 18 2.11 -1.56 -6.00
CA GLN A 18 0.70 -1.77 -6.33
C GLN A 18 0.34 -1.24 -7.73
N GLU A 19 0.87 -0.08 -8.11
CA GLU A 19 0.62 0.48 -9.44
C GLU A 19 1.27 -0.39 -10.53
N ARG A 20 2.50 -0.84 -10.33
CA ARG A 20 3.17 -1.79 -11.24
C ARG A 20 2.42 -3.10 -11.37
N GLN A 21 1.99 -3.68 -10.24
CA GLN A 21 1.19 -4.90 -10.24
C GLN A 21 -0.13 -4.70 -11.01
N SER A 22 -0.80 -3.55 -10.86
CA SER A 22 -2.03 -3.25 -11.61
C SER A 22 -1.80 -3.15 -13.12
N VAL A 23 -0.63 -2.65 -13.56
CA VAL A 23 -0.28 -2.61 -14.98
C VAL A 23 -0.01 -4.02 -15.51
N LEU A 24 0.75 -4.83 -14.79
CA LEU A 24 1.03 -6.21 -15.15
C LEU A 24 -0.23 -7.08 -15.22
N LEU A 25 -1.18 -6.88 -14.30
CA LEU A 25 -2.46 -7.58 -14.33
C LEU A 25 -3.29 -7.22 -15.58
N ARG A 26 -3.24 -5.97 -16.03
CA ARG A 26 -3.88 -5.56 -17.28
C ARG A 26 -3.23 -6.19 -18.51
N GLU A 27 -1.90 -6.21 -18.56
CA GLU A 27 -1.16 -6.89 -19.62
C GLU A 27 -1.47 -8.40 -19.65
N LEU A 28 -1.59 -9.01 -18.47
CA LEU A 28 -1.98 -10.42 -18.33
C LEU A 28 -3.39 -10.68 -18.86
N ASP A 29 -4.37 -9.83 -18.54
CA ASP A 29 -5.75 -9.96 -19.03
C ASP A 29 -5.82 -9.86 -20.56
N GLU A 30 -5.06 -8.94 -21.16
CA GLU A 30 -4.94 -8.82 -22.63
C GLU A 30 -4.31 -10.07 -23.25
N LEU A 31 -3.19 -10.55 -22.68
CA LEU A 31 -2.55 -11.79 -23.12
C LEU A 31 -3.46 -13.01 -22.99
N ASP A 32 -4.27 -13.09 -21.93
CA ASP A 32 -5.22 -14.18 -21.72
C ASP A 32 -6.34 -14.20 -22.78
N LEU A 33 -6.82 -13.02 -23.17
CA LEU A 33 -7.80 -12.88 -24.26
C LEU A 33 -7.19 -13.32 -25.60
N ASP A 34 -5.97 -12.89 -25.90
CA ASP A 34 -5.26 -13.27 -27.12
C ASP A 34 -4.96 -14.77 -27.19
N ILE A 35 -4.50 -15.36 -26.09
CA ILE A 35 -4.27 -16.81 -25.98
C ILE A 35 -5.59 -17.57 -26.21
N LYS A 36 -6.68 -17.20 -25.53
CA LYS A 36 -7.99 -17.85 -25.71
C LYS A 36 -8.47 -17.77 -27.16
N HIS A 37 -8.34 -16.61 -27.79
CA HIS A 37 -8.74 -16.43 -29.17
C HIS A 37 -7.90 -17.29 -30.13
N LEU A 38 -6.59 -17.40 -29.91
CA LEU A 38 -5.71 -18.27 -30.68
C LEU A 38 -6.02 -19.77 -30.45
N GLU A 39 -6.33 -20.18 -29.23
CA GLU A 39 -6.76 -21.56 -28.90
C GLU A 39 -8.09 -21.93 -29.55
N GLU A 40 -9.07 -21.01 -29.54
CA GLU A 40 -10.36 -21.20 -30.23
C GLU A 40 -10.16 -21.31 -31.74
N GLN A 41 -9.34 -20.44 -32.34
CA GLN A 41 -8.96 -20.54 -33.75
C GLN A 41 -8.29 -21.89 -34.06
N LYS A 42 -7.45 -22.41 -33.17
CA LYS A 42 -6.81 -23.74 -33.29
C LYS A 42 -7.83 -24.87 -33.27
N LYS A 43 -8.80 -24.82 -32.36
CA LYS A 43 -9.89 -25.81 -32.30
C LYS A 43 -10.77 -25.79 -33.54
N VAL A 44 -11.11 -24.61 -34.06
CA VAL A 44 -12.02 -24.47 -35.21
C VAL A 44 -11.35 -24.87 -36.53
N ARG A 45 -10.10 -24.44 -36.77
CA ARG A 45 -9.42 -24.69 -38.06
C ARG A 45 -8.65 -26.02 -38.13
N ARG A 46 -8.42 -26.72 -37.02
CA ARG A 46 -7.57 -27.95 -36.89
C ARG A 46 -6.11 -27.83 -37.35
N THR A 47 -5.76 -26.81 -38.14
CA THR A 47 -4.41 -26.48 -38.59
C THR A 47 -4.15 -25.00 -38.33
N LEU A 48 -3.18 -24.68 -37.46
CA LEU A 48 -2.63 -23.33 -37.34
C LEU A 48 -1.39 -23.21 -38.25
N PRO A 49 -1.14 -22.06 -38.88
CA PRO A 49 0.17 -21.74 -39.45
C PRO A 49 1.24 -21.80 -38.35
N HIS A 50 2.44 -22.30 -38.69
CA HIS A 50 3.57 -22.46 -37.76
C HIS A 50 3.86 -21.18 -36.94
N ASP A 51 3.76 -20.03 -37.60
CA ASP A 51 3.95 -18.68 -37.04
C ASP A 51 2.99 -18.38 -35.85
N LYS A 52 1.74 -18.86 -35.93
CA LYS A 52 0.76 -18.69 -34.85
C LYS A 52 0.97 -19.67 -33.69
N GLU A 53 1.54 -20.85 -33.94
CA GLU A 53 1.89 -21.78 -32.86
C GLU A 53 3.08 -21.27 -32.04
N GLU A 54 4.09 -20.68 -32.70
CA GLU A 54 5.19 -20.01 -31.99
C GLU A 54 4.68 -18.82 -31.16
N MET A 55 3.77 -17.99 -31.71
CA MET A 55 3.14 -16.92 -30.93
C MET A 55 2.41 -17.43 -29.69
N LEU A 56 1.67 -18.54 -29.81
CA LEU A 56 0.95 -19.15 -28.68
C LEU A 56 1.93 -19.62 -27.59
N ILE A 57 3.05 -20.22 -27.97
CA ILE A 57 4.10 -20.64 -27.05
C ILE A 57 4.73 -19.42 -26.37
N ASN A 58 5.06 -18.37 -27.12
CA ASN A 58 5.64 -17.13 -26.59
C ASN A 58 4.68 -16.41 -25.64
N PHE A 59 3.39 -16.27 -25.98
CA PHE A 59 2.40 -15.66 -25.09
C PHE A 59 2.17 -16.49 -23.82
N THR A 60 2.17 -17.82 -23.94
CA THR A 60 2.05 -18.70 -22.76
C THR A 60 3.29 -18.61 -21.86
N ALA A 61 4.49 -18.50 -22.45
CA ALA A 61 5.73 -18.30 -21.70
C ALA A 61 5.72 -16.93 -21.00
N ARG A 62 5.36 -15.86 -21.72
CA ARG A 62 5.24 -14.51 -21.18
C ARG A 62 4.21 -14.41 -20.06
N LYS A 63 3.06 -15.07 -20.21
CA LYS A 63 2.05 -15.17 -19.15
C LYS A 63 2.62 -15.79 -17.88
N LYS A 64 3.38 -16.88 -17.98
CA LYS A 64 4.01 -17.52 -16.82
C LYS A 64 5.02 -16.61 -16.13
N GLU A 65 5.81 -15.87 -16.91
CA GLU A 65 6.72 -14.84 -16.39
C GLU A 65 5.96 -13.78 -15.59
N ILE A 66 4.93 -13.16 -16.18
CA ILE A 66 4.14 -12.11 -15.53
C ILE A 66 3.46 -12.62 -14.25
N VAL A 67 2.96 -13.85 -14.26
CA VAL A 67 2.38 -14.48 -13.04
C VAL A 67 3.44 -14.63 -11.96
N SER A 68 4.64 -15.13 -12.30
CA SER A 68 5.74 -15.28 -11.34
C SER A 68 6.16 -13.94 -10.77
N GLU A 69 6.29 -12.91 -11.61
CA GLU A 69 6.67 -11.55 -11.20
C GLU A 69 5.59 -10.92 -10.30
N SER A 70 4.32 -11.13 -10.62
CA SER A 70 3.19 -10.67 -9.80
C SER A 70 3.12 -11.38 -8.44
N ASP A 71 3.47 -12.66 -8.37
CA ASP A 71 3.55 -13.42 -7.12
C ASP A 71 4.70 -12.92 -6.24
N GLU A 72 5.86 -12.62 -6.82
CA GLU A 72 6.99 -12.01 -6.11
C GLU A 72 6.65 -10.62 -5.58
N MET A 73 6.04 -9.76 -6.40
CA MET A 73 5.55 -8.45 -5.95
C MET A 73 4.51 -8.58 -4.84
N SER A 74 3.62 -9.57 -4.91
CA SER A 74 2.62 -9.80 -3.85
C SER A 74 3.27 -10.16 -2.52
N LYS A 75 4.37 -10.93 -2.54
CA LYS A 75 5.14 -11.24 -1.33
C LYS A 75 5.84 -10.01 -0.78
N GLU A 76 6.50 -9.21 -1.62
CA GLU A 76 7.16 -7.96 -1.19
C GLU A 76 6.13 -6.98 -0.58
N ILE A 77 4.94 -6.85 -1.18
CA ILE A 77 3.85 -6.05 -0.63
C ILE A 77 3.42 -6.57 0.75
N GLN A 78 3.28 -7.89 0.92
CA GLN A 78 2.92 -8.48 2.20
C GLN A 78 4.00 -8.22 3.26
N GLU A 79 5.28 -8.39 2.92
CA GLU A 79 6.39 -8.12 3.83
C GLU A 79 6.43 -6.64 4.25
N ILE A 80 6.26 -5.70 3.32
CA ILE A 80 6.19 -4.27 3.64
C ILE A 80 4.99 -3.97 4.54
N GLN A 81 3.82 -4.57 4.26
CA GLN A 81 2.63 -4.39 5.10
C GLN A 81 2.81 -4.98 6.49
N GLU A 82 3.48 -6.13 6.62
CA GLU A 82 3.80 -6.73 7.91
C GLU A 82 4.79 -5.86 8.68
N HIS A 83 5.85 -5.37 8.03
CA HIS A 83 6.81 -4.45 8.62
C HIS A 83 6.14 -3.17 9.14
N LEU A 84 5.24 -2.58 8.34
CA LEU A 84 4.43 -1.42 8.74
C LEU A 84 3.50 -1.71 9.92
N LYS A 85 2.97 -2.94 10.05
CA LYS A 85 2.15 -3.36 11.19
C LYS A 85 2.99 -3.60 12.45
N GLU A 86 4.19 -4.16 12.29
CA GLU A 86 5.11 -4.44 13.38
C GLU A 86 5.73 -3.17 13.97
N LEU A 87 5.88 -2.12 13.16
CA LEU A 87 6.18 -0.76 13.60
C LEU A 87 5.05 -0.25 14.51
N LYS A 88 5.09 -0.69 15.77
CA LYS A 88 4.30 -0.19 16.89
C LYS A 88 4.75 1.22 17.30
N VAL A 89 5.10 2.08 16.34
CA VAL A 89 5.32 3.50 16.59
C VAL A 89 3.98 4.04 17.08
N ILE A 90 3.88 4.31 18.37
CA ILE A 90 2.70 4.92 18.98
C ILE A 90 2.73 6.38 18.54
N GLY A 91 2.16 6.65 17.37
CA GLY A 91 1.95 8.01 16.91
C GLY A 91 1.00 8.71 17.89
N LYS A 92 1.52 9.66 18.66
CA LYS A 92 0.74 10.54 19.52
C LYS A 92 0.83 11.97 18.97
N ILE A 93 -0.30 12.68 18.96
CA ILE A 93 -0.36 14.11 18.64
C ILE A 93 -0.92 14.82 19.85
N SER A 94 -0.05 15.54 20.58
CA SER A 94 -0.47 16.35 21.73
C SER A 94 -0.62 17.81 21.34
N ALA A 95 -1.82 18.36 21.48
CA ALA A 95 -2.13 19.77 21.26
C ALA A 95 -2.39 20.47 22.59
N SER A 96 -1.51 21.38 22.99
CA SER A 96 -1.68 22.19 24.21
C SER A 96 -2.73 23.29 24.06
N GLY A 97 -3.05 23.68 22.83
CA GLY A 97 -4.03 24.71 22.48
C GLY A 97 -5.42 24.17 22.15
N THR A 98 -6.11 24.86 21.24
CA THR A 98 -7.42 24.41 20.69
C THR A 98 -7.20 23.81 19.31
N VAL A 99 -7.70 22.59 19.09
CA VAL A 99 -7.84 21.99 17.77
C VAL A 99 -9.26 22.27 17.30
N TYR A 100 -9.37 23.06 16.24
CA TYR A 100 -10.66 23.49 15.70
C TYR A 100 -11.33 22.39 14.86
N ALA A 101 -12.64 22.50 14.71
CA ALA A 101 -13.42 21.67 13.81
C ALA A 101 -12.92 21.78 12.36
N GLY A 102 -12.96 20.67 11.63
CA GLY A 102 -12.47 20.55 10.26
C GLY A 102 -10.98 20.17 10.14
N VAL A 103 -10.24 20.12 11.26
CA VAL A 103 -8.87 19.58 11.25
C VAL A 103 -8.91 18.07 10.97
N LYS A 104 -8.16 17.66 9.96
CA LYS A 104 -7.95 16.25 9.60
C LYS A 104 -6.66 15.76 10.22
N ILE A 105 -6.77 14.68 10.98
CA ILE A 105 -5.69 14.03 11.70
C ILE A 105 -5.52 12.62 11.11
N TYR A 106 -4.29 12.28 10.78
CA TYR A 106 -3.91 10.95 10.35
C TYR A 106 -2.94 10.38 11.37
N VAL A 107 -3.33 9.27 12.00
CA VAL A 107 -2.44 8.49 12.85
C VAL A 107 -2.33 7.13 12.21
N ARG A 108 -1.14 6.82 11.67
CA ARG A 108 -0.93 5.65 10.79
C ARG A 108 -1.83 5.69 9.55
N ASP A 109 -2.61 4.65 9.31
CA ASP A 109 -3.55 4.47 8.20
C ASP A 109 -4.96 5.01 8.50
N VAL A 110 -5.23 5.42 9.73
CA VAL A 110 -6.56 5.89 10.14
C VAL A 110 -6.65 7.40 10.08
N LYS A 111 -7.65 7.86 9.32
CA LYS A 111 -8.06 9.26 9.23
C LYS A 111 -9.18 9.54 10.20
N GLU A 112 -9.01 10.57 11.02
CA GLU A 112 -10.05 11.15 11.86
C GLU A 112 -10.23 12.64 11.54
N GLU A 113 -11.50 13.07 11.46
CA GLU A 113 -11.84 14.46 11.23
C GLU A 113 -12.51 15.04 12.47
N ILE A 114 -11.91 16.09 13.02
CA ILE A 114 -12.41 16.75 14.22
C ILE A 114 -13.69 17.48 13.90
N ARG A 115 -14.81 17.01 14.45
CA ARG A 115 -16.15 17.59 14.20
C ARG A 115 -16.43 18.81 15.07
N THR A 116 -15.80 18.90 16.23
CA THR A 116 -16.04 19.93 17.24
C THR A 116 -14.72 20.37 17.85
N ASP A 117 -14.61 21.65 18.20
CA ASP A 117 -13.42 22.21 18.81
C ASP A 117 -13.07 21.49 20.12
N VAL A 118 -11.83 21.02 20.23
CA VAL A 118 -11.30 20.33 21.40
C VAL A 118 -10.07 21.06 21.91
N LYS A 119 -9.96 21.24 23.23
CA LYS A 119 -8.87 21.96 23.88
C LYS A 119 -8.03 20.99 24.69
N GLN A 120 -6.71 21.20 24.72
CA GLN A 120 -5.78 20.42 25.55
C GLN A 120 -6.02 18.92 25.39
N VAL A 121 -5.75 18.42 24.19
CA VAL A 121 -6.07 17.06 23.79
C VAL A 121 -4.84 16.33 23.27
N THR A 122 -4.77 15.04 23.52
CA THR A 122 -3.80 14.14 22.88
C THR A 122 -4.54 13.10 22.06
N PHE A 123 -4.22 13.02 20.78
CA PHE A 123 -4.72 11.99 19.88
C PHE A 123 -3.73 10.84 19.80
N TYR A 124 -4.24 9.62 19.80
CA TYR A 124 -3.42 8.41 19.71
C TYR A 124 -4.18 7.29 19.02
N TYR A 125 -3.44 6.38 18.40
CA TYR A 125 -4.01 5.19 17.78
C TYR A 125 -4.28 4.11 18.83
N GLU A 126 -5.52 3.66 18.94
CA GLU A 126 -5.91 2.57 19.84
C GLU A 126 -6.96 1.68 19.17
N ASN A 127 -6.68 0.38 19.07
CA ASN A 127 -7.59 -0.65 18.56
C ASN A 127 -8.21 -0.34 17.17
N GLY A 128 -7.44 0.24 16.25
CA GLY A 128 -7.94 0.55 14.90
C GLY A 128 -8.64 1.89 14.76
N PHE A 129 -8.69 2.70 15.83
CA PHE A 129 -9.32 4.02 15.81
C PHE A 129 -8.40 5.08 16.40
N VAL A 130 -8.52 6.31 15.89
CA VAL A 130 -7.91 7.47 16.54
C VAL A 130 -8.80 7.84 17.74
N ARG A 131 -8.25 7.73 18.94
CA ARG A 131 -8.90 8.19 20.16
C ARG A 131 -8.28 9.49 20.64
N HIS A 132 -9.04 10.21 21.44
CA HIS A 132 -8.62 11.46 22.05
C HIS A 132 -8.68 11.34 23.57
N GLY A 133 -7.62 11.77 24.25
CA GLY A 133 -7.49 11.77 25.70
C GLY A 133 -7.08 13.15 26.23
N LYS A 134 -6.88 13.22 27.55
CA LYS A 134 -6.34 14.44 28.19
C LYS A 134 -4.95 14.74 27.61
N TYR A 135 -4.63 16.03 27.52
CA TYR A 135 -3.30 16.47 27.11
C TYR A 135 -2.20 15.81 27.95
N GLU A 136 -1.27 15.15 27.26
CA GLU A 136 0.00 14.69 27.80
C GLU A 136 1.12 15.51 27.16
N SER A 137 1.96 16.14 27.99
CA SER A 137 3.18 16.79 27.51
C SER A 137 4.10 15.76 26.84
N PRO A 138 4.72 16.06 25.69
CA PRO A 138 5.67 15.16 25.05
C PRO A 138 6.77 14.79 26.05
N SER A 139 6.99 13.51 26.30
CA SER A 139 8.07 13.09 27.18
C SER A 139 9.43 13.38 26.51
N PRO A 140 10.52 13.53 27.27
CA PRO A 140 11.86 13.65 26.69
C PRO A 140 12.29 12.40 25.89
N GLU A 141 11.60 11.27 26.06
CA GLU A 141 11.76 10.08 25.20
C GLU A 141 11.03 10.26 23.86
N ASP A 142 9.83 10.83 23.86
CA ASP A 142 9.09 11.15 22.63
C ASP A 142 9.80 12.22 21.80
N ALA A 143 10.45 13.19 22.46
CA ALA A 143 11.26 14.20 21.78
C ALA A 143 12.55 13.65 21.16
N LYS A 144 13.02 12.48 21.62
CA LYS A 144 14.21 11.79 21.11
C LYS A 144 13.89 10.69 20.09
N ARG A 145 12.62 10.28 19.99
CA ARG A 145 12.17 9.33 18.96
C ARG A 145 12.29 10.00 17.59
N VAL A 146 13.39 9.69 16.90
CA VAL A 146 13.55 9.98 15.48
C VAL A 146 12.56 9.08 14.73
N PRO A 147 11.82 9.59 13.73
CA PRO A 147 10.97 8.70 12.94
C PRO A 147 11.86 7.70 12.20
N ASP A 148 11.71 6.40 12.48
CA ASP A 148 12.52 5.31 11.89
C ASP A 148 12.58 5.35 10.35
N GLY A 149 11.59 5.97 9.69
CA GLY A 149 11.56 6.16 8.24
C GLY A 149 12.56 7.20 7.67
N TYR A 150 13.29 7.93 8.51
CA TYR A 150 14.33 8.88 8.09
C TYR A 150 15.77 8.41 8.37
N THR A 151 15.96 7.25 8.99
CA THR A 151 17.29 6.66 9.10
C THR A 151 17.72 6.16 7.73
N ALA A 152 18.51 6.99 7.05
CA ALA A 152 19.27 6.60 5.87
C ALA A 152 20.33 5.60 6.30
N ASP A 153 20.29 4.39 5.73
CA ASP A 153 21.52 3.68 5.40
C ASP A 153 22.17 4.35 4.18
#